data_AF-A0A6B3F3G3-F1
#
_entry.id   AF-A0A6B3F3G3-F1
#
_cell.length_a   1.000
_cell.length_b   1.000
_cell.length_c   1.000
_cell.angle_alpha   90.00
_cell.angle_beta   90.00
_cell.angle_gamma   90.00
#
_symmetry.space_group_name_H-M   'P 1'
#
loop_
_entity.id
_entity.type
_entity.pdbx_description
1 polymer ?
#
loop_
_entity_poly.entity_id
_entity_poly.type
_entity_poly.pdbx_seq_one_letter_code
_entity_poly.pdbx_strand_id
1 'polypeptide(L)' 'GATGHGHGTPKAVLLGLEGASPRTVDVEQADERVEEIRTGGRIAVLGAHEIPFDYDEDLLLHRREVLP' A
#
# COMPACT_ATOMS: atom_id res chain seq x y z
N GLY A 1 -22.54 -4.17 13.11
CA GLY A 1 -22.65 -4.01 11.64
C GLY A 1 -21.28 -3.69 11.12
N ALA A 2 -20.62 -4.68 10.50
CA ALA A 2 -19.25 -4.60 10.03
C ALA A 2 -19.21 -4.11 8.58
N THR A 3 -19.40 -2.81 8.39
CA THR A 3 -19.04 -2.15 7.12
C THR A 3 -17.54 -1.84 7.20
N GLY A 4 -16.64 -2.38 6.40
CA GLY A 4 -16.74 -3.32 5.30
C GLY A 4 -15.38 -3.97 5.02
N HIS A 5 -15.42 -5.06 4.25
CA HIS A 5 -14.35 -5.65 3.44
C HIS A 5 -12.92 -5.06 3.56
N GLY A 6 -12.17 -5.54 4.54
CA GLY A 6 -10.97 -6.36 4.30
C GLY A 6 -9.65 -5.74 3.78
N HIS A 7 -9.60 -4.59 3.10
CA HIS A 7 -8.41 -4.25 2.28
C HIS A 7 -7.90 -2.79 2.33
N GLY A 8 -8.17 -2.04 3.41
CA GLY A 8 -7.61 -0.69 3.59
C GLY A 8 -6.14 -0.64 3.98
N THR A 9 -5.66 -1.62 4.75
CA THR A 9 -4.34 -1.61 5.37
C THR A 9 -3.15 -1.74 4.40
N PRO A 10 -3.16 -2.67 3.42
CA PRO A 10 -2.01 -2.83 2.52
C PRO A 10 -1.78 -1.59 1.65
N LYS A 11 -2.86 -1.06 1.06
CA LYS A 11 -2.81 0.13 0.20
C LYS A 11 -2.38 1.39 0.95
N ALA A 12 -2.84 1.57 2.19
CA ALA A 12 -2.41 2.70 3.01
C ALA A 12 -0.90 2.67 3.31
N VAL A 13 -0.32 1.47 3.50
CA VAL A 13 1.13 1.31 3.71
C VAL A 13 1.90 1.66 2.44
N LEU A 14 1.47 1.15 1.28
CA LEU A 14 2.11 1.42 -0.01
C LEU A 14 2.09 2.91 -0.35
N LEU A 15 0.94 3.55 -0.21
CA LEU A 15 0.78 4.97 -0.45
C LEU A 15 1.59 5.81 0.54
N GLY A 16 1.65 5.38 1.81
CA GLY A 16 2.52 5.99 2.81
C GLY A 16 4.01 5.89 2.44
N LEU A 17 4.45 4.77 1.87
CA LEU A 17 5.82 4.59 1.36
C LEU A 17 6.13 5.53 0.19
N GLU A 18 5.16 5.83 -0.66
CA GLU A 18 5.29 6.84 -1.72
C GLU A 18 5.20 8.29 -1.21
N GLY A 19 4.88 8.49 0.08
CA GLY A 19 4.75 9.80 0.71
C GLY A 19 3.34 10.39 0.70
N ALA A 20 2.33 9.61 0.30
CA ALA A 20 0.94 10.05 0.31
C ALA A 20 0.39 10.12 1.75
N SER A 21 -0.40 11.15 2.02
CA SER A 21 -1.06 11.34 3.32
C SER A 21 -2.44 10.68 3.34
N PRO A 22 -2.77 9.90 4.38
CA PRO A 22 -4.08 9.24 4.50
C PRO A 22 -5.25 10.22 4.59
N ARG A 23 -4.99 11.51 4.87
CA ARG A 23 -6.00 12.57 4.91
C ARG A 23 -6.44 13.05 3.53
N THR A 24 -5.63 12.83 2.50
CA THR A 24 -5.82 13.36 1.15
C THR A 24 -5.85 12.26 0.10
N VAL A 25 -5.59 11.01 0.49
CA VAL A 25 -5.53 9.89 -0.44
C VAL A 25 -6.95 9.41 -0.75
N ASP A 26 -7.30 9.45 -2.03
CA ASP A 26 -8.56 8.89 -2.52
C ASP A 26 -8.43 7.37 -2.60
N VAL A 27 -9.48 6.66 -2.22
CA VAL A 27 -9.51 5.21 -2.20
C VAL A 27 -9.46 4.64 -3.62
N GLU A 28 -10.03 5.35 -4.60
CA GLU A 28 -9.97 4.96 -6.01
C GLU A 28 -8.56 5.13 -6.57
N GLN A 29 -7.91 6.27 -6.30
CA GLN A 29 -6.51 6.51 -6.70
C GLN A 29 -5.55 5.56 -6.01
N ALA A 30 -5.85 5.19 -4.75
CA ALA A 30 -5.11 4.20 -3.99
C ALA A 30 -5.12 2.84 -4.67
N ASP A 31 -6.30 2.38 -5.09
CA ASP A 31 -6.46 1.06 -5.72
C ASP A 31 -5.81 1.05 -7.12
N GLU A 32 -5.95 2.12 -7.90
CA GLU A 32 -5.29 2.27 -9.20
C GLU A 32 -3.76 2.24 -9.06
N ARG A 33 -3.21 2.97 -8.09
CA ARG A 33 -1.77 3.01 -7.84
C ARG A 33 -1.21 1.66 -7.38
N VAL A 34 -1.95 0.93 -6.54
CA VAL A 34 -1.55 -0.41 -6.11
C VAL A 34 -1.52 -1.39 -7.28
N GLU A 35 -2.49 -1.32 -8.20
CA GLU A 35 -2.46 -2.13 -9.42
C GLU A 35 -1.28 -1.77 -10.34
N GLU A 36 -0.92 -0.49 -10.45
CA GLU A 36 0.29 -0.07 -11.18
C GLU A 36 1.57 -0.64 -10.56
N ILE A 37 1.70 -0.59 -9.23
CA ILE A 37 2.85 -1.18 -8.51
C ILE A 37 2.88 -2.69 -8.71
N ARG A 38 1.72 -3.36 -8.63
CA ARG A 38 1.60 -4.82 -8.77
C ARG A 38 1.93 -5.29 -10.19
N THR A 39 1.45 -4.57 -11.21
CA THR A 39 1.73 -4.89 -12.61
C THR A 39 3.13 -4.45 -13.05
N GLY A 40 3.64 -3.37 -12.47
CA GLY A 40 4.96 -2.81 -12.76
C GLY A 40 6.12 -3.46 -12.00
N GLY A 41 5.84 -4.14 -10.87
CA GLY A 41 6.83 -4.78 -10.02
C GLY A 41 7.81 -3.80 -9.37
N ARG A 42 7.38 -2.56 -9.13
CA ARG A 42 8.24 -1.47 -8.61
C ARG A 42 7.43 -0.43 -7.87
N ILE A 43 8.04 0.20 -6.87
CA ILE A 43 7.43 1.26 -6.06
C ILE A 43 8.37 2.48 -6.01
N ALA A 44 7.79 3.68 -6.05
CA ALA A 44 8.54 4.94 -5.96
C ALA A 44 8.53 5.47 -4.53
N VAL A 45 9.51 5.05 -3.72
CA VAL A 45 9.62 5.47 -2.32
C VAL A 45 9.83 6.98 -2.24
N LEU A 46 8.96 7.65 -1.48
CA LEU A 46 8.87 9.12 -1.36
C LEU A 46 8.79 9.85 -2.71
N GLY A 47 8.32 9.18 -3.76
CA GLY A 47 8.31 9.72 -5.13
C GLY A 47 9.69 10.02 -5.71
N ALA A 48 10.77 9.58 -5.06
CA ALA A 48 12.15 9.93 -5.39
C ALA A 48 13.03 8.72 -5.72
N HIS A 49 12.71 7.54 -5.16
CA HIS A 49 13.51 6.34 -5.30
C HIS A 49 12.67 5.17 -5.78
N GLU A 50 12.76 4.84 -7.07
CA GLU A 50 12.18 3.61 -7.61
C GLU A 50 13.00 2.40 -7.18
N ILE A 51 12.35 1.44 -6.53
CA ILE A 51 12.92 0.14 -6.16
C ILE A 51 12.04 -0.98 -6.70
N PRO A 52 12.61 -2.14 -7.06
CA PRO A 52 11.81 -3.34 -7.34
C PRO A 52 11.00 -3.69 -6.09
N PHE A 53 9.71 -3.99 -6.29
CA PHE A 53 8.77 -4.31 -5.23
C PHE A 53 7.71 -5.26 -5.76
N ASP A 54 7.59 -6.42 -5.12
CA ASP A 54 6.57 -7.42 -5.41
C ASP A 54 5.47 -7.34 -4.35
N TYR A 55 4.24 -7.09 -4.78
CA TYR A 55 3.11 -6.95 -3.87
C TYR A 55 2.82 -8.24 -3.08
N ASP A 56 2.99 -9.42 -3.70
CA ASP A 56 2.65 -10.69 -3.07
C ASP A 56 3.81 -11.23 -2.21
N GLU A 57 5.07 -10.96 -2.58
CA GLU A 57 6.26 -11.42 -1.82
C GLU A 57 6.76 -10.41 -0.77
N ASP A 58 6.76 -9.11 -1.06
CA ASP A 58 7.35 -8.09 -0.18
C ASP A 58 6.35 -7.50 0.83
N LEU A 59 5.03 -7.60 0.57
CA LEU A 59 4.01 -7.04 1.46
C LEU A 59 3.54 -8.04 2.54
N LEU A 60 4.40 -8.29 3.52
CA LEU A 60 4.07 -9.14 4.66
C LEU A 60 3.28 -8.38 5.74
N LEU A 61 1.94 -8.51 5.70
CA LEU A 61 1.07 -8.01 6.75
C LEU A 61 1.06 -8.96 7.96
N HIS A 62 1.84 -8.63 8.99
CA HIS A 62 1.79 -9.30 10.29
C HIS A 62 0.49 -8.95 11.05
N ARG A 63 -0.65 -9.47 10.60
CA ARG A 63 -1.98 -9.26 11.20
C ARG A 63 -2.16 -9.89 12.60
N ARG A 64 -1.11 -10.52 13.14
CA ARG A 64 -1.19 -11.39 14.31
C ARG A 64 -0.13 -11.14 15.39
N GLU A 65 0.73 -10.14 15.21
CA GLU A 65 1.71 -9.75 16.21
C GLU A 65 1.39 -8.34 16.72
N VAL A 66 1.21 -8.24 18.03
CA VAL A 66 1.16 -6.96 18.74
C VAL A 66 2.60 -6.67 19.14
N LEU A 67 3.20 -5.63 18.55
CA LEU A 67 4.52 -5.17 19.00
C LEU A 67 4.38 -4.60 20.42
N PRO A 68 5.26 -4.99 21.36
CA PRO A 68 5.21 -4.56 22.76
C PRO A 68 5.54 -3.08 22.96
#